data_AF-A0A3D5KLQ2-F1
#
_entry.id   AF-A0A3D5KLQ2-F1
#
_cell.length_a   1.000
_cell.length_b   1.000
_cell.length_c   1.000
_cell.angle_alpha   90.00
_cell.angle_beta   90.00
_cell.angle_gamma   90.00
#
_symmetry.space_group_name_H-M   'P 1'
#
loop_
_entity.id
_entity.type
_entity.pdbx_description
1 polymer ?
#
loop_
_entity_poly.entity_id
_entity_poly.type
_entity_poly.pdbx_seq_one_letter_code
_entity_poly.pdbx_strand_id
1 'polypeptide(L)'
;MPVAKVANAKDVKYVFSFHEGDGKDKQLLGGKGANLCEMTQIGLNVPPGFVISTKACLEYLDSPARELPPTLMKDVNEHIYEMEATTKKVFGDPVNPLLVSVRSGSAMSMPGMMDTILNLGLNKETLQGLIRQTKNERFAYDAYRRFIQLFGKVALGVPDEKFDKHFEEVKRKAGVKVDIGLNAANLKEVSERFLNVVHETLGKPFPENVYEQLEIAIKAVFNSWMGKRAIDYRREFKITPDMANGTAVNVVTMVFGNMGNDCATGVGFTRDPGT
;
A
#
# COMPACT_ATOMS: atom_id res chain seq x y z
N MET A 1 2.12 52.39 13.21
CA MET A 1 2.81 51.08 13.31
C MET A 1 2.27 50.19 12.22
N PRO A 2 3.10 49.66 11.31
CA PRO A 2 2.62 48.93 10.15
C PRO A 2 2.23 47.50 10.55
N VAL A 3 1.05 47.09 10.09
CA VAL A 3 0.52 45.73 10.22
C VAL A 3 1.41 44.79 9.42
N ALA A 4 2.02 43.81 10.09
CA ALA A 4 2.81 42.78 9.44
C ALA A 4 1.91 41.98 8.49
N LYS A 5 2.24 42.02 7.19
CA LYS A 5 1.65 41.12 6.19
C LYS A 5 2.00 39.68 6.59
N VAL A 6 0.97 38.90 6.90
CA VAL A 6 1.06 37.44 6.94
C VAL A 6 1.51 36.99 5.56
N ALA A 7 2.70 36.39 5.48
CA ALA A 7 3.18 35.80 4.23
C ALA A 7 2.22 34.69 3.83
N ASN A 8 1.65 34.76 2.63
CA ASN A 8 0.89 33.65 2.04
C ASN A 8 1.80 32.41 2.06
N ALA A 9 1.41 31.39 2.84
CA ALA A 9 2.00 30.08 2.72
C ALA A 9 1.77 29.61 1.28
N LYS A 10 2.85 29.44 0.51
CA LYS A 10 2.76 28.73 -0.77
C LYS A 10 2.17 27.36 -0.48
N ASP A 11 1.06 27.01 -1.14
CA ASP A 11 0.45 25.68 -1.05
C ASP A 11 1.54 24.62 -1.31
N VAL A 12 1.90 23.88 -0.26
CA VAL A 12 2.92 22.84 -0.38
C VAL A 12 2.28 21.64 -1.06
N LYS A 13 2.72 21.33 -2.28
CA LYS A 13 2.29 20.12 -2.99
C LYS A 13 2.99 18.89 -2.40
N TYR A 14 2.21 17.96 -1.85
CA TYR A 14 2.74 16.70 -1.30
C TYR A 14 2.54 15.49 -2.21
N VAL A 15 1.52 15.52 -3.05
CA VAL A 15 1.07 14.39 -3.88
C VAL A 15 1.31 14.69 -5.35
N PHE A 16 1.82 13.70 -6.08
CA PHE A 16 2.18 13.82 -7.50
C PHE A 16 1.64 12.61 -8.26
N SER A 17 0.79 12.83 -9.26
CA SER A 17 0.43 11.77 -10.20
C SER A 17 1.65 11.30 -10.97
N PHE A 18 1.64 10.07 -11.49
CA PHE A 18 2.74 9.57 -12.31
C PHE A 18 2.96 10.36 -13.61
N HIS A 19 1.96 11.11 -14.07
CA HIS A 19 2.09 11.97 -15.24
C HIS A 19 2.80 13.29 -14.92
N GLU A 20 2.69 13.79 -13.69
CA GLU A 20 3.20 15.11 -13.30
C GLU A 20 4.50 15.10 -12.50
N GLY A 21 4.81 14.00 -11.80
CA GLY A 21 6.02 13.90 -10.97
C GLY A 21 7.32 13.97 -11.78
N ASP A 22 8.34 14.65 -11.27
CA ASP A 22 9.67 14.66 -11.89
C ASP A 22 10.38 13.32 -11.63
N GLY A 23 10.48 12.48 -12.66
CA GLY A 23 11.16 11.19 -12.59
C GLY A 23 12.66 11.25 -12.25
N LYS A 24 13.26 12.45 -12.24
CA LYS A 24 14.65 12.66 -11.79
C LYS A 24 14.74 13.02 -10.30
N ASP A 25 13.67 13.50 -9.68
CA ASP A 25 13.65 13.90 -8.28
C ASP A 25 13.43 12.71 -7.34
N LYS A 26 14.47 11.87 -7.24
CA LYS A 26 14.49 10.70 -6.35
C LYS A 26 14.51 11.09 -4.87
N GLN A 27 14.92 12.31 -4.53
CA GLN A 27 14.92 12.77 -3.14
C GLN A 27 13.49 13.07 -2.68
N LEU A 28 12.67 13.69 -3.53
CA LEU A 28 11.28 14.00 -3.22
C LEU A 28 10.33 12.82 -3.39
N LEU A 29 10.46 12.06 -4.49
CA LEU A 29 9.50 11.01 -4.87
C LEU A 29 9.96 9.59 -4.48
N GLY A 30 11.19 9.48 -3.96
CA GLY A 30 11.84 8.20 -3.77
C GLY A 30 12.23 7.55 -5.10
N GLY A 31 13.14 6.57 -5.06
CA GLY A 31 13.61 5.89 -6.27
C GLY A 31 12.49 5.15 -7.01
N LYS A 32 11.56 4.52 -6.28
CA LYS A 32 10.42 3.81 -6.88
C LYS A 32 9.41 4.77 -7.52
N GLY A 33 9.04 5.84 -6.80
CA GLY A 33 8.05 6.80 -7.29
C GLY A 33 8.56 7.58 -8.49
N ALA A 34 9.80 8.04 -8.43
CA ALA A 34 10.46 8.70 -9.54
C ALA A 34 10.51 7.80 -10.79
N ASN A 35 10.89 6.53 -10.64
CA ASN A 35 10.90 5.58 -11.77
C ASN A 35 9.49 5.30 -12.31
N LEU A 36 8.45 5.23 -11.46
CA LEU A 36 7.07 5.06 -11.92
C LEU A 36 6.60 6.27 -12.74
N CYS A 37 7.00 7.49 -12.35
CA CYS A 37 6.72 8.69 -13.13
C CYS A 37 7.44 8.66 -14.48
N GLU A 38 8.74 8.35 -14.48
CA GLU A 38 9.55 8.26 -15.71
C GLU A 38 8.97 7.22 -16.67
N MET A 39 8.69 6.00 -16.19
CA MET A 39 8.09 4.92 -16.99
C MET A 39 6.74 5.32 -17.59
N THR A 40 5.91 6.02 -16.83
CA THR A 40 4.60 6.50 -17.30
C THR A 40 4.76 7.58 -18.37
N GLN A 41 5.67 8.54 -18.17
CA GLN A 41 5.89 9.66 -19.09
C GLN A 41 6.53 9.21 -20.42
N ILE A 42 7.33 8.14 -20.43
CA ILE A 42 7.87 7.56 -21.67
C ILE A 42 6.89 6.60 -22.37
N GLY A 43 5.67 6.42 -21.84
CA GLY A 43 4.60 5.66 -22.46
C GLY A 43 4.61 4.15 -22.20
N LEU A 44 5.30 3.67 -21.16
CA LEU A 44 5.16 2.27 -20.73
C LEU A 44 3.80 2.07 -20.05
N ASN A 45 3.28 0.85 -20.15
CA ASN A 45 2.01 0.48 -19.55
C ASN A 45 2.14 0.29 -18.03
N VAL A 46 2.19 1.42 -17.31
CA VAL A 46 2.22 1.48 -15.85
C VAL A 46 0.78 1.63 -15.35
N PRO A 47 0.31 0.80 -14.40
CA PRO A 47 -1.00 0.98 -13.80
C PRO A 47 -1.13 2.39 -13.16
N PRO A 48 -2.28 3.07 -13.32
CA PRO A 48 -2.48 4.42 -12.79
C PRO A 48 -2.20 4.50 -11.29
N GLY A 49 -1.62 5.61 -10.86
CA GLY A 49 -1.23 5.83 -9.48
C GLY A 49 -0.58 7.20 -9.25
N PHE A 50 -0.19 7.41 -8.00
CA PHE A 50 0.46 8.63 -7.53
C PHE A 50 1.49 8.34 -6.44
N VAL A 51 2.33 9.34 -6.18
CA VAL A 51 3.37 9.34 -5.16
C VAL A 51 3.07 10.42 -4.13
N ILE A 52 3.08 10.05 -2.85
CA ILE A 52 3.13 10.97 -1.72
C ILE A 52 4.60 11.17 -1.36
N SER A 53 5.06 12.42 -1.42
CA SER A 53 6.47 12.79 -1.29
C SER A 53 7.11 12.45 0.07
N THR A 54 8.43 12.35 0.08
CA THR A 54 9.25 12.27 1.30
C THR A 54 9.07 13.50 2.20
N LYS A 55 8.74 14.67 1.62
CA LYS A 55 8.42 15.88 2.38
C LYS A 55 7.23 15.69 3.33
N ALA A 56 6.16 15.04 2.84
CA ALA A 56 5.01 14.70 3.67
C ALA A 56 5.39 13.76 4.82
N CYS A 57 6.28 12.80 4.55
CA CYS A 57 6.82 11.91 5.56
C CYS A 57 7.57 12.68 6.64
N LEU A 58 8.46 13.60 6.25
CA LEU A 58 9.24 14.38 7.21
C LEU A 58 8.37 15.27 8.09
N GLU A 59 7.37 15.93 7.51
CA GLU A 59 6.44 16.77 8.28
C GLU A 59 5.58 15.95 9.25
N TYR A 60 5.07 14.81 8.79
CA TYR A 60 4.40 13.85 9.67
C TYR A 60 5.33 13.35 10.79
N LEU A 61 6.62 13.16 10.48
CA LEU A 61 7.59 12.67 11.46
C LEU A 61 8.06 13.75 12.45
N ASP A 62 8.00 15.03 12.06
CA ASP A 62 8.33 16.18 12.91
C ASP A 62 7.18 16.55 13.86
N SER A 63 5.93 16.25 13.46
CA SER A 63 4.75 16.39 14.33
C SER A 63 4.89 15.53 15.60
N PRO A 64 4.84 16.12 16.81
CA PRO A 64 4.86 15.38 18.07
C PRO A 64 3.72 14.36 18.18
N ALA A 65 2.56 14.69 17.60
CA ALA A 65 1.37 13.85 17.60
C ALA A 65 1.33 12.83 16.45
N ARG A 66 2.33 12.84 15.55
CA ARG A 66 2.33 12.01 14.33
C ARG A 66 1.07 12.26 13.50
N GLU A 67 0.79 13.54 13.25
CA GLU A 67 -0.35 13.96 12.44
C GLU A 67 0.06 14.15 10.98
N LEU A 68 -0.82 13.75 10.07
CA LEU A 68 -0.60 14.01 8.65
C LEU A 68 -0.71 15.52 8.39
N PRO A 69 0.04 16.08 7.42
CA PRO A 69 -0.13 17.47 7.00
C PRO A 69 -1.62 17.76 6.71
N PRO A 70 -2.18 18.90 7.16
CA PRO A 70 -3.64 19.14 7.13
C PRO A 70 -4.30 18.99 5.76
N THR A 71 -3.59 19.31 4.68
CA THR A 71 -4.09 19.22 3.30
C THR A 71 -3.82 17.88 2.63
N LEU A 72 -2.96 17.02 3.20
CA LEU A 72 -2.47 15.82 2.53
C LEU A 72 -3.59 14.88 2.12
N MET A 73 -4.52 14.56 3.04
CA MET A 73 -5.59 13.62 2.72
C MET A 73 -6.59 14.17 1.70
N LYS A 74 -6.72 15.50 1.60
CA LYS A 74 -7.51 16.13 0.55
C LYS A 74 -6.85 15.89 -0.81
N ASP A 75 -5.56 16.17 -0.93
CA ASP A 75 -4.79 15.95 -2.17
C ASP A 75 -4.77 14.46 -2.57
N VAL A 76 -4.66 13.56 -1.59
CA VAL A 76 -4.74 12.10 -1.82
C VAL A 76 -6.10 11.72 -2.41
N ASN A 77 -7.20 12.24 -1.85
CA ASN A 77 -8.54 11.95 -2.34
C ASN A 77 -8.74 12.49 -3.77
N GLU A 78 -8.22 13.68 -4.09
CA GLU A 78 -8.23 14.25 -5.44
C GLU A 78 -7.55 13.30 -6.45
N HIS A 79 -6.38 12.76 -6.11
CA HIS A 79 -5.68 11.80 -6.97
C HIS A 79 -6.36 10.43 -7.04
N ILE A 80 -7.08 10.00 -5.99
CA ILE A 80 -7.94 8.82 -6.06
C ILE A 80 -9.06 9.05 -7.09
N TYR A 81 -9.72 10.21 -7.09
CA TYR A 81 -10.75 10.52 -8.09
C TYR A 81 -10.20 10.53 -9.53
N GLU A 82 -8.97 10.99 -9.75
CA GLU A 82 -8.30 10.90 -11.06
C GLU A 82 -8.05 9.44 -11.48
N MET A 83 -7.63 8.59 -10.54
CA MET A 83 -7.47 7.16 -10.78
C MET A 83 -8.81 6.50 -11.12
N GLU A 84 -9.89 6.85 -10.42
CA GLU A 84 -11.24 6.37 -10.70
C GLU A 84 -11.68 6.76 -12.12
N ALA A 85 -11.49 8.03 -12.50
CA ALA A 85 -11.83 8.53 -13.82
C ALA A 85 -11.07 7.81 -14.94
N THR A 86 -9.81 7.45 -14.69
CA THR A 86 -8.95 6.73 -15.65
C THR A 86 -9.32 5.25 -15.75
N THR A 87 -9.50 4.59 -14.60
CA THR A 87 -9.74 3.14 -14.53
C THR A 87 -11.21 2.75 -14.74
N LYS A 88 -12.13 3.72 -14.65
CA LYS A 88 -13.59 3.51 -14.64
C LYS A 88 -14.04 2.63 -13.48
N LYS A 89 -13.29 2.60 -12.38
CA LYS A 89 -13.62 1.91 -11.12
C LYS A 89 -13.77 2.94 -10.01
N VAL A 90 -14.45 2.60 -8.93
CA VAL A 90 -14.69 3.53 -7.81
C VAL A 90 -14.16 2.92 -6.51
N PHE A 91 -13.42 3.70 -5.73
CA PHE A 91 -12.78 3.29 -4.49
C PHE A 91 -13.83 3.10 -3.40
N GLY A 92 -14.04 1.85 -3.01
CA GLY A 92 -15.11 1.46 -2.08
C GLY A 92 -16.41 1.02 -2.75
N ASP A 93 -16.49 0.98 -4.09
CA ASP A 93 -17.73 0.58 -4.76
C ASP A 93 -18.00 -0.93 -4.69
N PRO A 94 -19.24 -1.35 -4.30
CA PRO A 94 -19.57 -2.77 -4.10
C PRO A 94 -19.74 -3.56 -5.41
N VAL A 95 -19.75 -2.90 -6.57
CA VAL A 95 -19.98 -3.52 -7.88
C VAL A 95 -18.71 -3.54 -8.72
N ASN A 96 -18.01 -2.41 -8.79
CA ASN A 96 -16.80 -2.19 -9.56
C ASN A 96 -15.71 -1.49 -8.73
N PRO A 97 -15.13 -2.20 -7.74
CA PRO A 97 -14.19 -1.63 -6.80
C PRO A 97 -12.85 -1.28 -7.46
N LEU A 98 -12.38 -0.05 -7.23
CA LEU A 98 -10.97 0.29 -7.36
C LEU A 98 -10.22 -0.32 -6.16
N LEU A 99 -9.20 -1.13 -6.43
CA LEU A 99 -8.30 -1.66 -5.42
C LEU A 99 -6.91 -1.11 -5.68
N VAL A 100 -6.17 -0.78 -4.61
CA VAL A 100 -4.84 -0.20 -4.71
C VAL A 100 -3.80 -1.00 -3.92
N SER A 101 -2.54 -0.86 -4.33
CA SER A 101 -1.38 -1.23 -3.51
C SER A 101 -0.74 0.00 -2.92
N VAL A 102 -0.20 -0.14 -1.72
CA VAL A 102 0.55 0.91 -1.02
C VAL A 102 1.97 0.40 -0.78
N ARG A 103 2.96 1.14 -1.31
CA ARG A 103 4.36 0.72 -1.36
C ARG A 103 5.30 1.82 -0.89
N SER A 104 6.18 1.50 0.05
CA SER A 104 7.26 2.38 0.49
C SER A 104 8.33 2.58 -0.59
N GLY A 105 8.89 3.77 -0.68
CA GLY A 105 9.99 4.10 -1.59
C GLY A 105 10.83 5.27 -1.10
N SER A 106 12.03 5.01 -0.59
CA SER A 106 13.06 6.02 -0.31
C SER A 106 13.92 6.32 -1.53
N ALA A 107 14.72 7.39 -1.47
CA ALA A 107 15.66 7.77 -2.54
C ALA A 107 16.63 6.64 -2.91
N MET A 108 17.09 5.89 -1.90
CA MET A 108 17.91 4.70 -2.04
C MET A 108 17.14 3.43 -1.73
N SER A 109 17.49 2.31 -2.36
CA SER A 109 16.91 1.01 -2.00
C SER A 109 17.39 0.61 -0.60
N MET A 110 16.45 0.34 0.30
CA MET A 110 16.75 -0.05 1.68
C MET A 110 15.97 -1.31 2.08
N PRO A 111 16.67 -2.42 2.34
CA PRO A 111 16.10 -3.60 2.98
C PRO A 111 15.52 -3.24 4.35
N GLY A 112 14.27 -3.63 4.60
CA GLY A 112 13.61 -3.41 5.89
C GLY A 112 12.75 -2.16 6.02
N MET A 113 12.50 -1.46 4.91
CA MET A 113 11.30 -0.62 4.80
C MET A 113 10.03 -1.49 4.80
N MET A 114 8.89 -0.87 5.12
CA MET A 114 7.58 -1.53 5.21
C MET A 114 7.30 -2.49 4.06
N ASP A 115 6.76 -3.67 4.40
CA ASP A 115 6.22 -4.62 3.43
C ASP A 115 5.10 -3.97 2.59
N THR A 116 4.92 -4.44 1.36
CA THR A 116 3.90 -3.91 0.46
C THR A 116 2.50 -4.38 0.88
N ILE A 117 1.56 -3.44 1.00
CA ILE A 117 0.14 -3.76 1.16
C ILE A 117 -0.48 -3.87 -0.23
N LEU A 118 -1.10 -5.02 -0.52
CA LEU A 118 -1.85 -5.28 -1.75
C LEU A 118 -3.35 -5.35 -1.43
N ASN A 119 -4.18 -5.11 -2.45
CA ASN A 119 -5.64 -5.23 -2.37
C ASN A 119 -6.33 -4.30 -1.37
N LEU A 120 -5.70 -3.16 -1.03
CA LEU A 120 -6.31 -2.14 -0.20
C LEU A 120 -7.57 -1.59 -0.90
N GLY A 121 -8.65 -1.45 -0.13
CA GLY A 121 -10.00 -1.19 -0.64
C GLY A 121 -10.92 -2.41 -0.54
N LEU A 122 -10.39 -3.60 -0.24
CA LEU A 122 -11.23 -4.75 0.07
C LEU A 122 -11.91 -4.61 1.44
N ASN A 123 -13.20 -4.87 1.45
CA ASN A 123 -14.05 -4.91 2.63
C ASN A 123 -15.20 -5.91 2.35
N LYS A 124 -16.17 -6.08 3.26
CA LYS A 124 -17.27 -7.04 3.04
C LYS A 124 -18.10 -6.77 1.78
N GLU A 125 -18.23 -5.50 1.40
CA GLU A 125 -19.04 -5.04 0.26
C GLU A 125 -18.26 -5.12 -1.05
N THR A 126 -17.06 -4.54 -1.12
CA THR A 126 -16.22 -4.54 -2.33
C THR A 126 -15.74 -5.94 -2.69
N LEU A 127 -15.63 -6.85 -1.72
CA LEU A 127 -15.40 -8.27 -1.98
C LEU A 127 -16.46 -8.86 -2.91
N GLN A 128 -17.74 -8.52 -2.74
CA GLN A 128 -18.81 -9.00 -3.61
C GLN A 128 -18.66 -8.46 -5.04
N GLY A 129 -18.19 -7.22 -5.18
CA GLY A 129 -17.80 -6.64 -6.46
C GLY A 129 -16.70 -7.46 -7.12
N LEU A 130 -15.62 -7.74 -6.40
CA LEU A 130 -14.49 -8.53 -6.93
C LEU A 130 -14.92 -9.95 -7.35
N ILE A 131 -15.77 -10.62 -6.55
CA ILE A 131 -16.32 -11.94 -6.90
C ILE A 131 -17.08 -11.87 -8.22
N ARG A 132 -17.97 -10.88 -8.39
CA ARG A 132 -18.78 -10.72 -9.62
C ARG A 132 -17.92 -10.44 -10.85
N GLN A 133 -16.92 -9.58 -10.71
CA GLN A 133 -16.05 -9.20 -11.83
C GLN A 133 -15.18 -10.35 -12.32
N THR A 134 -14.61 -11.08 -11.37
CA THR A 134 -13.68 -12.17 -11.69
C THR A 134 -14.38 -13.49 -11.98
N LYS A 135 -15.66 -13.61 -11.57
CA LYS A 135 -16.41 -14.89 -11.55
C LYS A 135 -15.63 -16.01 -10.86
N ASN A 136 -14.78 -15.63 -9.90
CA ASN A 136 -13.84 -16.52 -9.24
C ASN A 136 -13.85 -16.23 -7.74
N GLU A 137 -14.82 -16.83 -7.06
CA GLU A 137 -15.04 -16.65 -5.62
C GLU A 137 -13.80 -17.07 -4.81
N ARG A 138 -13.14 -18.17 -5.22
CA ARG A 138 -11.92 -18.66 -4.60
C ARG A 138 -10.79 -17.63 -4.67
N PHE A 139 -10.59 -16.98 -5.82
CA PHE A 139 -9.61 -15.90 -5.98
C PHE A 139 -9.94 -14.70 -5.09
N ALA A 140 -11.20 -14.27 -5.06
CA ALA A 140 -11.59 -13.09 -4.30
C ALA A 140 -11.39 -13.28 -2.79
N TYR A 141 -11.73 -14.46 -2.24
CA TYR A 141 -11.44 -14.78 -0.84
C TYR A 141 -9.94 -14.98 -0.56
N ASP A 142 -9.14 -15.50 -1.50
CA ASP A 142 -7.68 -15.52 -1.33
C ASP A 142 -7.10 -14.10 -1.30
N ALA A 143 -7.58 -13.20 -2.16
CA ALA A 143 -7.19 -11.79 -2.15
C ALA A 143 -7.58 -11.11 -0.83
N TYR A 144 -8.78 -11.39 -0.31
CA TYR A 144 -9.29 -10.80 0.93
C TYR A 144 -8.54 -11.30 2.17
N ARG A 145 -8.34 -12.61 2.34
CA ARG A 145 -7.56 -13.12 3.48
C ARG A 145 -6.12 -12.60 3.47
N ARG A 146 -5.50 -12.49 2.28
CA ARG A 146 -4.14 -11.93 2.14
C ARG A 146 -4.12 -10.45 2.51
N PHE A 147 -5.15 -9.70 2.11
CA PHE A 147 -5.30 -8.30 2.50
C PHE A 147 -5.41 -8.16 4.02
N ILE A 148 -6.30 -8.90 4.68
CA ILE A 148 -6.48 -8.82 6.13
C ILE A 148 -5.17 -9.14 6.86
N GLN A 149 -4.45 -10.19 6.46
CA GLN A 149 -3.17 -10.56 7.06
C GLN A 149 -2.10 -9.49 6.84
N LEU A 150 -1.88 -9.06 5.59
CA LEU A 150 -0.87 -8.05 5.27
C LEU A 150 -1.18 -6.70 5.92
N PHE A 151 -2.42 -6.24 5.84
CA PHE A 151 -2.83 -4.99 6.46
C PHE A 151 -2.77 -5.08 7.99
N GLY A 152 -3.25 -6.18 8.57
CA GLY A 152 -3.19 -6.46 9.99
C GLY A 152 -1.76 -6.44 10.53
N LYS A 153 -0.85 -7.14 9.86
CA LYS A 153 0.57 -7.18 10.23
C LYS A 153 1.24 -5.84 10.08
N VAL A 154 1.12 -5.25 8.88
CA VAL A 154 2.01 -4.18 8.46
C VAL A 154 1.45 -2.81 8.87
N ALA A 155 0.13 -2.61 8.79
CA ALA A 155 -0.52 -1.34 9.09
C ALA A 155 -1.06 -1.27 10.53
N LEU A 156 -1.55 -2.39 11.06
CA LEU A 156 -2.15 -2.44 12.40
C LEU A 156 -1.23 -3.04 13.48
N GLY A 157 -0.07 -3.60 13.12
CA GLY A 157 0.91 -4.14 14.06
C GLY A 157 0.51 -5.48 14.71
N VAL A 158 -0.40 -6.24 14.10
CA VAL A 158 -0.80 -7.56 14.59
C VAL A 158 0.31 -8.58 14.26
N PRO A 159 0.80 -9.38 15.23
CA PRO A 159 1.83 -10.39 14.96
C PRO A 159 1.38 -11.41 13.91
N ASP A 160 2.26 -11.71 12.94
CA ASP A 160 1.95 -12.58 11.79
C ASP A 160 1.62 -14.01 12.23
N GLU A 161 2.28 -14.47 13.31
CA GLU A 161 2.12 -15.81 13.86
C GLU A 161 0.68 -16.11 14.31
N LYS A 162 -0.07 -15.06 14.69
CA LYS A 162 -1.48 -15.21 15.05
C LYS A 162 -2.35 -15.58 13.85
N PHE A 163 -2.04 -15.04 12.66
CA PHE A 163 -2.74 -15.40 11.42
C PHE A 163 -2.37 -16.81 10.98
N ASP A 164 -1.07 -17.12 10.97
CA ASP A 164 -0.55 -18.42 10.50
C ASP A 164 -1.16 -19.59 11.27
N LYS A 165 -1.30 -19.46 12.60
CA LYS A 165 -1.95 -20.47 13.44
C LYS A 165 -3.35 -20.84 12.93
N HIS A 166 -4.19 -19.85 12.67
CA HIS A 166 -5.56 -20.10 12.20
C HIS A 166 -5.61 -20.60 10.77
N PHE A 167 -4.67 -20.18 9.92
CA PHE A 167 -4.58 -20.68 8.55
C PHE A 167 -4.22 -22.16 8.51
N GLU A 168 -3.24 -22.59 9.29
CA GLU A 168 -2.86 -24.01 9.43
C GLU A 168 -3.98 -24.87 10.01
N GLU A 169 -4.75 -24.35 10.96
CA GLU A 169 -5.93 -25.04 11.50
C GLU A 169 -6.97 -25.35 10.40
N VAL A 170 -7.25 -24.39 9.51
CA VAL A 170 -8.19 -24.59 8.40
C VAL A 170 -7.62 -25.57 7.38
N LYS A 171 -6.33 -25.48 7.04
CA LYS A 171 -5.67 -26.45 6.14
C LYS A 171 -5.75 -27.88 6.67
N ARG A 172 -5.46 -28.07 7.97
CA ARG A 172 -5.56 -29.37 8.64
C ARG A 172 -7.00 -29.90 8.63
N LYS A 173 -7.99 -29.04 8.90
CA LYS A 173 -9.42 -29.40 8.86
C LYS A 173 -9.87 -29.80 7.45
N ALA A 174 -9.34 -29.14 6.43
CA ALA A 174 -9.64 -29.45 5.02
C ALA A 174 -8.82 -30.63 4.46
N GLY A 175 -7.84 -31.16 5.21
CA GLY A 175 -6.99 -32.27 4.77
C GLY A 175 -6.00 -31.89 3.65
N VAL A 176 -5.70 -30.60 3.47
CA VAL A 176 -4.82 -30.10 2.41
C VAL A 176 -3.46 -29.70 2.97
N LYS A 177 -2.39 -29.97 2.21
CA LYS A 177 -1.01 -29.61 2.59
C LYS A 177 -0.53 -28.29 2.00
N VAL A 178 -1.12 -27.88 0.87
CA VAL A 178 -0.74 -26.69 0.12
C VAL A 178 -1.91 -25.73 0.00
N ASP A 179 -1.63 -24.43 0.06
CA ASP A 179 -2.64 -23.36 0.02
C ASP A 179 -3.53 -23.43 -1.22
N ILE A 180 -2.99 -23.88 -2.36
CA ILE A 180 -3.73 -24.03 -3.62
C ILE A 180 -4.87 -25.07 -3.48
N GLY A 181 -4.74 -26.01 -2.55
CA GLY A 181 -5.78 -27.01 -2.27
C GLY A 181 -7.01 -26.44 -1.55
N LEU A 182 -6.96 -25.23 -0.99
CA LEU A 182 -8.10 -24.61 -0.32
C LEU A 182 -9.13 -24.08 -1.34
N ASN A 183 -10.39 -24.47 -1.12
CA ASN A 183 -11.52 -23.97 -1.90
C ASN A 183 -12.04 -22.62 -1.36
N ALA A 184 -13.03 -22.04 -2.05
CA ALA A 184 -13.62 -20.75 -1.67
C ALA A 184 -14.21 -20.75 -0.24
N ALA A 185 -14.92 -21.81 0.15
CA ALA A 185 -15.52 -21.91 1.49
C ALA A 185 -14.45 -21.96 2.59
N ASN A 186 -13.33 -22.64 2.35
CA ASN A 186 -12.22 -22.65 3.30
C ASN A 186 -11.59 -21.27 3.42
N LEU A 187 -11.36 -20.56 2.31
CA LEU A 187 -10.76 -19.22 2.33
C LEU A 187 -11.70 -18.17 2.94
N LYS A 188 -13.02 -18.35 2.81
CA LYS A 188 -14.02 -17.59 3.55
C LYS A 188 -13.88 -17.82 5.06
N GLU A 189 -13.81 -19.09 5.51
CA GLU A 189 -13.57 -19.42 6.92
C GLU A 189 -12.25 -18.80 7.44
N VAL A 190 -11.18 -18.83 6.64
CA VAL A 190 -9.91 -18.17 6.97
C VAL A 190 -10.09 -16.66 7.14
N SER A 191 -10.79 -16.01 6.20
CA SER A 191 -11.02 -14.57 6.22
C SER A 191 -11.77 -14.16 7.50
N GLU A 192 -12.83 -14.89 7.87
CA GLU A 192 -13.60 -14.67 9.10
C GLU A 192 -12.72 -14.84 10.36
N ARG A 193 -11.89 -15.89 10.41
CA ARG A 193 -10.94 -16.09 11.50
C ARG A 193 -9.91 -14.96 11.58
N PHE A 194 -9.41 -14.47 10.45
CA PHE A 194 -8.43 -13.38 10.43
C PHE A 194 -9.03 -12.05 10.91
N LEU A 195 -10.28 -11.76 10.57
CA LEU A 195 -11.00 -10.61 11.14
C LEU A 195 -11.11 -10.72 12.67
N ASN A 196 -11.39 -11.91 13.20
CA ASN A 196 -11.42 -12.15 14.65
C ASN A 196 -10.04 -11.97 15.29
N VAL A 197 -8.95 -12.43 14.65
CA VAL A 197 -7.58 -12.21 15.15
C VAL A 197 -7.27 -10.72 15.33
N VAL A 198 -7.70 -9.88 14.37
CA VAL A 198 -7.53 -8.43 14.47
C VAL A 198 -8.33 -7.87 15.64
N HIS A 199 -9.60 -8.27 15.77
CA HIS A 199 -10.47 -7.84 16.85
C HIS A 199 -9.94 -8.24 18.24
N GLU A 200 -9.55 -9.50 18.42
CA GLU A 200 -9.00 -10.02 19.68
C GLU A 200 -7.65 -9.37 20.06
N THR A 201 -6.84 -9.00 19.06
CA THR A 201 -5.52 -8.42 19.32
C THR A 201 -5.59 -6.92 19.63
N LEU A 202 -6.48 -6.19 18.96
CA LEU A 202 -6.51 -4.72 19.03
C LEU A 202 -7.70 -4.18 19.84
N GLY A 203 -8.67 -5.04 20.19
CA GLY A 203 -9.91 -4.62 20.84
C GLY A 203 -10.85 -3.82 19.93
N LYS A 204 -10.58 -3.78 18.62
CA LYS A 204 -11.36 -3.06 17.61
C LYS A 204 -11.47 -3.85 16.32
N PRO A 205 -12.56 -3.74 15.56
CA PRO A 205 -12.73 -4.47 14.31
C PRO A 205 -11.73 -4.02 13.24
N PHE A 206 -11.56 -4.86 12.22
CA PHE A 206 -10.85 -4.49 11.01
C PHE A 206 -11.55 -3.29 10.32
N PRO A 207 -10.81 -2.29 9.82
CA PRO A 207 -11.42 -1.11 9.20
C PRO A 207 -12.11 -1.48 7.89
N GLU A 208 -13.42 -1.23 7.80
CA GLU A 208 -14.22 -1.46 6.59
C GLU A 208 -14.26 -0.21 5.68
N ASN A 209 -14.01 0.98 6.24
CA ASN A 209 -13.92 2.22 5.46
C ASN A 209 -12.60 2.26 4.66
N VAL A 210 -12.70 2.30 3.34
CA VAL A 210 -11.54 2.23 2.44
C VAL A 210 -10.61 3.45 2.51
N TYR A 211 -11.14 4.63 2.84
CA TYR A 211 -10.34 5.84 3.04
C TYR A 211 -9.60 5.79 4.38
N GLU A 212 -10.22 5.25 5.42
CA GLU A 212 -9.54 4.96 6.69
C GLU A 212 -8.42 3.93 6.50
N GLN A 213 -8.67 2.87 5.72
CA GLN A 213 -7.63 1.90 5.35
C GLN A 213 -6.44 2.60 4.68
N LEU A 214 -6.70 3.49 3.73
CA LEU A 214 -5.66 4.23 3.00
C LEU A 214 -4.86 5.15 3.93
N GLU A 215 -5.53 5.90 4.80
CA GLU A 215 -4.89 6.77 5.78
C GLU A 215 -3.98 5.99 6.74
N ILE A 216 -4.48 4.88 7.28
CA ILE A 216 -3.70 3.98 8.15
C ILE A 216 -2.48 3.45 7.41
N ALA A 217 -2.62 3.03 6.15
CA ALA A 217 -1.52 2.53 5.34
C ALA A 217 -0.45 3.60 5.09
N ILE A 218 -0.85 4.84 4.79
CA ILE A 218 0.07 5.97 4.59
C ILE A 218 0.86 6.24 5.87
N LYS A 219 0.18 6.35 7.01
CA LYS A 219 0.80 6.55 8.33
C LYS A 219 1.78 5.42 8.66
N ALA A 220 1.41 4.17 8.39
CA ALA A 220 2.26 3.03 8.61
C ALA A 220 3.54 3.06 7.74
N VAL A 221 3.44 3.50 6.48
CA VAL A 221 4.62 3.68 5.62
C VAL A 221 5.54 4.75 6.20
N PHE A 222 5.01 5.90 6.60
CA PHE A 222 5.82 6.95 7.22
C PHE A 222 6.49 6.47 8.52
N ASN A 223 5.75 5.79 9.40
CA ASN A 223 6.29 5.23 10.64
C ASN A 223 7.41 4.22 10.37
N SER A 224 7.34 3.46 9.27
CA SER A 224 8.36 2.46 8.94
C SER A 224 9.75 3.05 8.69
N TRP A 225 9.84 4.34 8.34
CA TRP A 225 11.13 5.04 8.24
C TRP A 225 11.91 5.07 9.56
N MET A 226 11.18 5.11 10.67
CA MET A 226 11.71 5.08 12.04
C MET A 226 11.74 3.66 12.63
N GLY A 227 11.41 2.63 11.84
CA GLY A 227 11.50 1.25 12.28
C GLY A 227 12.95 0.86 12.60
N LYS A 228 13.14 0.02 13.63
CA LYS A 228 14.46 -0.44 14.08
C LYS A 228 15.35 -0.94 12.94
N ARG A 229 14.79 -1.76 12.04
CA ARG A 229 15.53 -2.31 10.89
C ARG A 229 15.99 -1.23 9.91
N ALA A 230 15.16 -0.22 9.65
CA ALA A 230 15.51 0.90 8.78
C ALA A 230 16.58 1.80 9.42
N ILE A 231 16.48 2.08 10.72
CA ILE A 231 17.49 2.83 11.48
C ILE A 231 18.83 2.08 11.50
N ASP A 232 18.80 0.79 11.84
CA ASP A 232 20.00 -0.06 11.90
C ASP A 232 20.67 -0.13 10.52
N TYR A 233 19.90 -0.26 9.43
CA TYR A 233 20.41 -0.25 8.06
C TYR A 233 21.08 1.08 7.69
N ARG A 234 20.43 2.23 7.96
CA ARG A 234 21.03 3.54 7.69
C ARG A 234 22.32 3.76 8.50
N ARG A 235 22.37 3.29 9.74
CA ARG A 235 23.57 3.37 10.59
C ARG A 235 24.70 2.51 10.05
N GLU A 236 24.43 1.25 9.71
CA GLU A 236 25.42 0.29 9.20
C GLU A 236 26.05 0.77 7.89
N PHE A 237 25.21 1.21 6.95
CA PHE A 237 25.66 1.67 5.63
C PHE A 237 25.99 3.17 5.56
N LYS A 238 26.03 3.85 6.72
CA LYS A 238 26.37 5.28 6.85
C LYS A 238 25.56 6.20 5.93
N ILE A 239 24.27 5.90 5.76
CA ILE A 239 23.35 6.66 4.92
C ILE A 239 23.02 7.98 5.63
N THR A 240 23.45 9.10 5.05
CA THR A 240 23.17 10.45 5.57
C THR A 240 21.81 10.96 5.07
N PRO A 241 21.22 11.97 5.73
CA PRO A 241 20.01 12.63 5.23
C PRO A 241 20.15 13.18 3.80
N ASP A 242 21.34 13.64 3.40
CA ASP A 242 21.59 14.11 2.02
C ASP A 242 21.49 12.97 0.98
N MET A 243 21.72 11.73 1.40
CA MET A 243 21.59 10.55 0.55
C MET A 243 20.13 10.05 0.49
N ALA A 244 19.48 9.95 1.65
CA ALA A 244 18.06 9.59 1.74
C ALA A 244 17.45 10.12 3.05
N ASN A 245 16.41 10.95 2.94
CA ASN A 245 15.71 11.50 4.10
C ASN A 245 14.19 11.35 3.97
N GLY A 246 13.63 10.40 4.70
CA GLY A 246 12.22 10.04 4.63
C GLY A 246 11.92 9.00 3.56
N THR A 247 10.65 8.59 3.51
CA THR A 247 10.16 7.61 2.54
C THR A 247 8.92 8.16 1.85
N ALA A 248 8.83 7.97 0.54
CA ALA A 248 7.63 8.26 -0.23
C ALA A 248 6.65 7.09 -0.15
N VAL A 249 5.37 7.38 -0.38
CA VAL A 249 4.30 6.39 -0.46
C VAL A 249 3.82 6.32 -1.90
N ASN A 250 3.88 5.15 -2.51
CA ASN A 250 3.36 4.92 -3.86
C ASN A 250 2.00 4.23 -3.73
N VAL A 251 0.95 4.87 -4.25
CA VAL A 251 -0.40 4.31 -4.31
C VAL A 251 -0.69 3.98 -5.76
N VAL A 252 -0.91 2.69 -6.05
CA VAL A 252 -0.96 2.17 -7.43
C VAL A 252 -2.17 1.27 -7.59
N THR A 253 -2.92 1.43 -8.68
CA THR A 253 -4.02 0.53 -9.04
C THR A 253 -3.56 -0.93 -9.05
N MET A 254 -4.36 -1.82 -8.47
CA MET A 254 -4.08 -3.26 -8.49
C MET A 254 -4.24 -3.83 -9.90
N VAL A 255 -3.27 -4.66 -10.25
CA VAL A 255 -3.34 -5.65 -11.34
C VAL A 255 -3.08 -7.03 -10.76
N PHE A 256 -3.71 -8.06 -11.30
CA PHE A 256 -3.70 -9.39 -10.69
C PHE A 256 -2.98 -10.40 -11.59
N GLY A 257 -1.84 -10.89 -11.12
CA GLY A 257 -1.09 -11.96 -11.79
C GLY A 257 -1.58 -13.38 -11.44
N ASN A 258 -2.69 -13.51 -10.70
CA ASN A 258 -3.16 -14.76 -10.09
C ASN A 258 -4.66 -15.02 -10.29
N MET A 259 -5.30 -14.40 -11.29
CA MET A 259 -6.73 -14.61 -11.59
C MET A 259 -7.02 -15.93 -12.32
N GLY A 260 -6.04 -16.48 -13.03
CA GLY A 260 -6.19 -17.67 -13.86
C GLY A 260 -4.90 -18.04 -14.58
N ASN A 261 -4.99 -19.01 -15.51
CA ASN A 261 -3.84 -19.53 -16.26
C ASN A 261 -3.34 -18.59 -17.37
N ASP A 262 -4.08 -17.51 -17.65
CA ASP A 262 -3.75 -16.45 -18.60
C ASP A 262 -3.12 -15.22 -17.91
N CYS A 263 -2.83 -15.31 -16.61
CA CYS A 263 -2.25 -14.26 -15.80
C CYS A 263 -0.92 -14.72 -15.19
N ALA A 264 0.05 -13.82 -15.07
CA ALA A 264 1.32 -14.11 -14.42
C ALA A 264 1.93 -12.86 -13.76
N THR A 265 2.87 -13.06 -12.85
CA THR A 265 3.76 -12.03 -12.31
C THR A 265 5.20 -12.52 -12.41
N GLY A 266 6.13 -11.62 -12.72
CA GLY A 266 7.53 -11.97 -12.91
C GLY A 266 8.46 -10.80 -12.67
N VAL A 267 9.74 -11.11 -12.46
CA VAL A 267 10.85 -10.15 -12.37
C VAL A 267 11.91 -10.60 -13.37
N GLY A 268 12.40 -9.68 -14.19
CA GLY A 268 13.44 -9.94 -15.17
C GLY A 268 14.54 -8.88 -15.10
N PHE A 269 15.76 -9.28 -15.46
CA PHE A 269 16.88 -8.38 -15.66
C PHE A 269 17.17 -8.29 -17.16
N THR A 270 17.48 -7.09 -17.67
CA THR A 270 17.80 -6.90 -19.10
C THR A 270 19.13 -7.52 -19.50
N ARG A 271 19.99 -7.84 -18.51
CA ARG A 271 21.24 -8.59 -18.63
C ARG A 271 21.39 -9.48 -17.40
N ASP A 272 22.24 -10.49 -17.48
CA ASP A 272 22.56 -11.35 -16.34
C ASP A 272 23.20 -10.53 -15.21
N PRO A 273 22.64 -10.51 -13.99
CA PRO A 273 23.23 -9.78 -12.87
C PRO A 273 24.45 -10.48 -12.24
N GLY A 274 24.74 -11.73 -12.63
CA GLY A 274 25.85 -12.52 -12.11
C GLY A 274 27.13 -12.48 -12.96
N THR A 275 27.09 -11.88 -14.15
CA THR A 275 28.21 -11.79 -15.09
C THR A 275 28.38 -10.38 -15.65
#